data_AF-A0A9P3H6L7-F1
#
_entry.id   AF-A0A9P3H6L7-F1
#
_cell.length_a   1.000
_cell.length_b   1.000
_cell.length_c   1.000
_cell.angle_alpha   90.00
_cell.angle_beta   90.00
_cell.angle_gamma   90.00
#
_symmetry.space_group_name_H-M   'P 1'
#
loop_
_entity.id
_entity.type
_entity.pdbx_description
1 polymer ?
#
loop_
_entity_poly.entity_id
_entity_poly.type
_entity_poly.pdbx_seq_one_letter_code
_entity_poly.pdbx_strand_id
1 'polypeptide(L)'
;MLRQLTTRLPRVSSQVRTFTSVRSIDEPSANYRPGKEGFAPGMPHPPGASPSPSPPPAPRTVESLPEMSKSHDHKANGTPTQKFELEMTKLRHAYQREHYEGQDKLRAERERQRKGSLRRLQARQQKDREENVQRLDFERLMQPDGLTGAQRQEKVAQFVQERKAQRAANFQKSCEVAAEKRLESMVRLYHAAEDFITFENLDAKVNEFYEAGLMPGKVYVPTVQDMVAELAENGGQVSHADLVQREQELRDALDGTVSGGKIGMEAVKAKSS
;
A
#
# COMPACT_ATOMS: atom_id res chain seq x y z
N MET A 1 -4.57 2.39 78.43
CA MET A 1 -3.09 2.31 78.49
C MET A 1 -2.56 2.19 77.07
N LEU A 2 -2.08 3.28 76.48
CA LEU A 2 -1.55 3.35 75.12
C LEU A 2 -0.05 3.67 75.21
N ARG A 3 0.80 2.69 74.86
CA ARG A 3 2.25 2.85 74.83
C ARG A 3 2.67 3.48 73.51
N GLN A 4 3.20 4.70 73.58
CA GLN A 4 3.87 5.36 72.46
C GLN A 4 5.28 4.76 72.31
N LEU A 5 5.58 4.19 71.13
CA LEU A 5 6.92 3.76 70.75
C LEU A 5 7.52 4.83 69.84
N THR A 6 8.44 5.63 70.38
CA THR A 6 9.27 6.56 69.60
C THR A 6 10.55 5.87 69.16
N THR A 7 10.61 5.42 67.91
CA THR A 7 11.85 4.94 67.29
C THR A 7 12.57 6.11 66.63
N ARG A 8 13.67 6.57 67.24
CA ARG A 8 14.62 7.51 66.62
C ARG A 8 15.52 6.73 65.65
N LEU A 9 15.40 7.01 64.36
CA LEU A 9 16.33 6.51 63.34
C LEU A 9 17.61 7.36 63.32
N PRO A 10 18.82 6.75 63.21
CA PRO A 10 20.07 7.50 63.10
C PRO A 10 20.21 8.16 61.73
N ARG A 11 20.64 9.43 61.73
CA ARG A 11 21.05 10.17 60.54
C ARG A 11 22.30 9.53 59.94
N VAL A 12 22.17 8.98 58.74
CA VAL A 12 23.31 8.56 57.91
C VAL A 12 24.02 9.81 57.41
N SER A 13 25.31 9.93 57.74
CA SER A 13 26.17 10.99 57.26
C SER A 13 26.41 10.84 55.76
N SER A 14 26.11 11.91 55.02
CA SER A 14 26.36 12.02 53.59
C SER A 14 27.86 12.06 53.31
N GLN A 15 28.46 10.92 52.97
CA GLN A 15 29.73 10.92 52.26
C GLN A 15 29.48 11.39 50.83
N VAL A 16 29.80 12.66 50.58
CA VAL A 16 29.83 13.25 49.24
C VAL A 16 31.00 12.61 48.48
N ARG A 17 30.71 11.58 47.67
CA ARG A 17 31.67 11.08 46.67
C ARG A 17 31.82 12.14 45.58
N THR A 18 32.97 12.81 45.57
CA THR A 18 33.40 13.68 44.48
C THR A 18 33.77 12.81 43.28
N PHE A 19 32.83 12.61 42.36
CA PHE A 19 33.12 12.03 41.05
C PHE A 19 33.83 13.09 40.20
N THR A 20 35.15 12.96 40.06
CA THR A 20 35.92 13.64 39.01
C THR A 20 35.60 12.97 37.68
N SER A 21 34.45 13.32 37.10
CA SER A 21 34.09 12.98 35.73
C SER A 21 34.77 13.99 34.80
N VAL A 22 35.82 13.52 34.12
CA VAL A 22 36.34 14.14 32.90
C VAL A 22 35.17 14.17 31.92
N ARG A 23 34.65 15.37 31.63
CA ARG A 23 33.54 15.60 30.70
C ARG A 23 34.00 15.28 29.28
N SER A 24 33.83 14.04 28.84
CA SER A 24 33.65 13.79 27.42
C SER A 24 32.32 14.41 27.03
N ILE A 25 32.36 15.36 26.10
CA ILE A 25 31.15 15.90 25.47
C ILE A 25 30.71 14.79 24.50
N ASP A 26 29.99 13.81 25.05
CA ASP A 26 29.48 12.69 24.26
C ASP A 26 28.42 13.21 23.29
N GLU A 27 28.56 12.85 22.02
CA GLU A 27 27.61 13.22 20.97
C GLU A 27 26.18 12.78 21.34
N PRO A 28 25.17 13.62 21.10
CA PRO A 28 23.79 13.28 21.40
C PRO A 28 23.41 11.99 20.65
N SER A 29 22.70 11.09 21.33
CA SER A 29 22.24 9.85 20.69
C SER A 29 21.44 10.18 19.43
N ALA A 30 21.84 9.62 18.28
CA ALA A 30 21.26 9.96 16.97
C ALA A 30 19.73 9.74 16.88
N ASN A 31 19.18 8.94 17.79
CA ASN A 31 17.76 8.60 17.85
C ASN A 31 17.05 9.18 19.07
N TYR A 32 17.57 10.23 19.71
CA TYR A 32 16.94 10.81 20.89
C TYR A 32 15.52 11.30 20.60
N ARG A 33 14.55 10.74 21.32
CA ARG A 33 13.16 11.20 21.37
C ARG A 33 12.80 11.47 22.82
N PRO A 34 12.57 12.74 23.22
CA PRO A 34 12.21 13.09 24.58
C PRO A 34 11.06 12.21 25.10
N GLY A 35 11.32 11.51 26.21
CA GLY A 35 10.33 10.65 26.88
C GLY A 35 10.03 9.31 26.19
N LYS A 36 10.75 8.92 25.13
CA LYS A 36 10.54 7.65 24.43
C LYS A 36 11.82 6.82 24.29
N GLU A 37 12.85 7.38 23.67
CA GLU A 37 14.04 6.62 23.25
C GLU A 37 15.30 7.47 23.38
N GLY A 38 16.42 6.83 23.72
CA GLY A 38 17.74 7.45 23.79
C GLY A 38 18.00 8.23 25.08
N PHE A 39 19.29 8.51 25.32
CA PHE A 39 19.72 9.38 26.41
C PHE A 39 19.55 10.84 26.01
N ALA A 40 19.10 11.66 26.96
CA ALA A 40 18.95 13.09 26.75
C ALA A 40 20.30 13.73 26.39
N PRO A 41 20.31 14.73 25.48
CA PRO A 41 21.54 15.45 25.16
C PRO A 41 22.16 16.04 26.43
N GLY A 42 23.44 15.73 26.69
CA GLY A 42 24.16 16.18 27.87
C GLY A 42 24.06 15.26 29.11
N MET A 43 23.27 14.19 29.05
CA MET A 43 23.29 13.13 30.06
C MET A 43 24.27 12.03 29.62
N PRO A 44 25.32 11.72 30.41
CA PRO A 44 26.19 10.59 30.07
C PRO A 44 25.41 9.28 30.16
N HIS A 45 25.66 8.39 29.20
CA HIS A 45 25.15 7.02 29.26
C HIS A 45 25.94 6.23 30.32
N PRO A 46 25.35 5.22 30.97
CA PRO A 46 26.05 4.44 31.98
C PRO A 46 27.28 3.74 31.36
N PRO A 47 28.40 3.65 32.10
CA PRO A 47 29.63 3.07 31.57
C PRO A 47 29.39 1.62 31.12
N GLY A 48 29.76 1.31 29.88
CA GLY A 48 29.56 -0.01 29.25
C GLY A 48 28.24 -0.19 28.49
N ALA A 49 27.32 0.78 28.54
CA ALA A 49 26.15 0.80 27.66
C ALA A 49 26.44 1.54 26.36
N SER A 50 25.80 1.17 25.25
CA SER A 50 25.85 2.00 24.04
C SER A 50 24.89 3.19 24.16
N PRO A 51 25.23 4.38 23.62
CA PRO A 51 24.37 5.57 23.65
C PRO A 51 23.08 5.40 22.83
N SER A 52 23.05 4.42 21.92
CA SER A 52 21.87 4.08 21.12
C SER A 52 21.65 2.57 21.15
N PRO A 53 20.38 2.10 21.06
CA PRO A 53 20.10 0.67 20.92
C PRO A 53 20.79 0.13 19.68
N SER A 54 21.29 -1.11 19.75
CA SER A 54 21.84 -1.76 18.57
C SER A 54 20.78 -1.81 17.46
N PRO A 55 21.17 -1.57 16.20
CA PRO A 55 20.23 -1.71 15.10
C PRO A 55 19.68 -3.15 15.10
N PRO A 56 18.39 -3.34 14.77
CA PRO A 56 17.83 -4.69 14.65
C PRO A 56 18.66 -5.47 13.62
N PRO A 57 18.89 -6.78 13.85
CA PRO A 57 19.67 -7.59 12.93
C PRO A 57 19.05 -7.55 11.53
N ALA A 58 19.90 -7.54 10.51
CA ALA A 58 19.42 -7.59 9.13
C ALA A 58 18.54 -8.84 8.94
N PRO A 59 17.41 -8.72 8.25
CA PRO A 59 16.56 -9.88 7.98
C PRO A 59 17.35 -10.92 7.18
N ARG A 60 17.18 -12.20 7.52
CA ARG A 60 17.74 -13.29 6.71
C ARG A 60 17.03 -13.29 5.36
N THR A 61 17.81 -13.24 4.29
CA THR A 61 17.37 -13.33 2.90
C THR A 61 17.78 -14.67 2.32
N VAL A 62 17.25 -14.99 1.14
CA VAL A 62 17.61 -16.20 0.39
C VAL A 62 19.13 -16.28 0.15
N GLU A 63 19.78 -15.15 -0.08
CA GLU A 63 21.24 -15.04 -0.28
C GLU A 63 22.05 -15.39 0.97
N SER A 64 21.46 -15.23 2.16
CA SER A 64 22.10 -15.58 3.43
C SER A 64 22.02 -17.08 3.77
N LEU A 65 21.30 -17.86 2.96
CA LEU A 65 21.21 -19.30 3.15
C LEU A 65 22.49 -19.97 2.67
N PRO A 66 23.06 -20.90 3.46
CA PRO A 66 24.21 -21.68 3.00
C PRO A 66 23.79 -22.52 1.79
N GLU A 67 24.57 -22.49 0.72
CA GLU A 67 24.35 -23.39 -0.42
C GLU A 67 24.51 -24.85 0.01
N MET A 68 23.73 -25.75 -0.58
CA MET A 68 23.92 -27.20 -0.41
C MET A 68 25.36 -27.54 -0.74
N SER A 69 26.12 -28.04 0.25
CA SER A 69 27.53 -28.30 0.06
C SER A 69 27.73 -29.38 -1.01
N LYS A 70 28.66 -29.15 -1.95
CA LYS A 70 29.03 -30.09 -3.03
C LYS A 70 29.45 -31.48 -2.52
N SER A 71 29.80 -31.58 -1.23
CA SER A 71 30.08 -32.85 -0.56
C SER A 71 28.87 -33.80 -0.50
N HIS A 72 27.64 -33.30 -0.64
CA HIS A 72 26.46 -34.15 -0.73
C HIS A 72 26.35 -34.90 -2.05
N ASP A 73 26.96 -34.41 -3.13
CA ASP A 73 26.89 -35.05 -4.46
C ASP A 73 27.65 -36.39 -4.49
N HIS A 74 28.69 -36.55 -3.66
CA HIS A 74 29.44 -37.80 -3.53
C HIS A 74 28.66 -38.92 -2.84
N LYS A 75 27.55 -38.62 -2.15
CA LYS A 75 26.69 -39.62 -1.48
C LYS A 75 25.63 -40.25 -2.39
N ALA A 76 25.58 -39.89 -3.68
CA ALA A 76 24.62 -40.45 -4.63
C ALA A 76 24.75 -41.97 -4.81
N ASN A 77 25.94 -42.53 -4.59
CA ASN A 77 26.22 -43.97 -4.61
C ASN A 77 26.20 -44.61 -3.21
N GLY A 78 25.70 -43.90 -2.20
CA GLY A 78 25.67 -44.35 -0.81
C GLY A 78 24.64 -45.44 -0.50
N THR A 79 24.65 -45.91 0.74
CA THR A 79 23.65 -46.85 1.28
C THR A 79 22.23 -46.27 1.14
N PRO A 80 21.17 -47.09 1.09
CA PRO A 80 19.79 -46.61 1.01
C PRO A 80 19.43 -45.55 2.08
N THR A 81 19.99 -45.71 3.28
CA THR A 81 19.85 -44.73 4.38
C THR A 81 20.47 -43.37 4.06
N GLN A 82 21.67 -43.34 3.45
CA GLN A 82 22.33 -42.11 3.04
C GLN A 82 21.59 -41.39 1.91
N LYS A 83 20.98 -42.16 1.00
CA LYS A 83 20.11 -41.60 -0.06
C LYS A 83 18.89 -40.90 0.54
N PHE A 84 18.22 -41.56 1.50
CA PHE A 84 17.09 -40.97 2.20
C PHE A 84 17.47 -39.70 2.99
N GLU A 85 18.59 -39.72 3.71
CA GLU A 85 19.09 -38.52 4.41
C GLU A 85 19.37 -37.36 3.45
N LEU A 86 19.91 -37.66 2.27
CA LEU A 86 20.18 -36.68 1.23
C LEU A 86 18.89 -36.11 0.62
N GLU A 87 17.89 -36.95 0.36
CA GLU A 87 16.56 -36.52 -0.08
C GLU A 87 15.90 -35.62 0.99
N MET A 88 15.94 -36.01 2.25
CA MET A 88 15.40 -35.22 3.35
C MET A 88 16.13 -33.88 3.52
N THR A 89 17.45 -33.84 3.32
CA THR A 89 18.24 -32.60 3.37
C THR A 89 17.89 -31.67 2.22
N LYS A 90 17.79 -32.20 0.99
CA LYS A 90 17.32 -31.44 -0.18
C LYS A 90 15.94 -30.85 0.04
N LEU A 91 15.02 -31.66 0.57
CA LEU A 91 13.66 -31.24 0.88
C LEU A 91 13.64 -30.12 1.93
N ARG A 92 14.40 -30.24 3.02
CA ARG A 92 14.53 -29.16 4.02
C ARG A 92 15.08 -27.87 3.41
N HIS A 93 16.09 -27.96 2.55
CA HIS A 93 16.69 -26.79 1.90
C HIS A 93 15.71 -26.11 0.94
N ALA A 94 14.96 -26.90 0.16
CA ALA A 94 13.90 -26.40 -0.71
C ALA A 94 12.81 -25.63 0.07
N TYR A 95 12.25 -26.24 1.11
CA TYR A 95 11.25 -25.57 1.97
C TYR A 95 11.81 -24.31 2.62
N GLN A 96 13.06 -24.34 3.08
CA GLN A 96 13.69 -23.18 3.68
C GLN A 96 13.84 -22.04 2.66
N ARG A 97 14.29 -22.34 1.44
CA ARG A 97 14.41 -21.38 0.35
C ARG A 97 13.06 -20.77 -0.02
N GLU A 98 12.04 -21.59 -0.27
CA GLU A 98 10.68 -21.15 -0.60
C GLU A 98 10.09 -20.26 0.49
N HIS A 99 10.30 -20.60 1.77
CA HIS A 99 9.85 -19.79 2.89
C HIS A 99 10.49 -18.38 2.89
N TYR A 100 11.80 -18.27 2.68
CA TYR A 100 12.47 -16.96 2.62
C TYR A 100 12.10 -16.18 1.36
N GLU A 101 11.95 -16.83 0.20
CA GLU A 101 11.45 -16.20 -1.02
C GLU A 101 10.04 -15.63 -0.82
N GLY A 102 9.15 -16.38 -0.17
CA GLY A 102 7.81 -15.91 0.19
C GLY A 102 7.85 -14.69 1.11
N GLN A 103 8.69 -14.72 2.15
CA GLN A 103 8.85 -13.58 3.06
C GLN A 103 9.41 -12.33 2.37
N ASP A 104 10.40 -12.50 1.48
CA ASP A 104 11.00 -11.39 0.76
C ASP A 104 10.01 -10.77 -0.25
N LYS A 105 9.20 -11.58 -0.94
CA LYS A 105 8.08 -11.10 -1.78
C LYS A 105 7.08 -10.28 -0.98
N LEU A 106 6.60 -10.81 0.15
CA LEU A 106 5.66 -10.11 1.04
C LEU A 106 6.26 -8.79 1.57
N ARG A 107 7.54 -8.78 1.93
CA ARG A 107 8.24 -7.56 2.39
C ARG A 107 8.31 -6.52 1.27
N ALA A 108 8.70 -6.94 0.06
CA ALA A 108 8.77 -6.06 -1.10
C ALA A 108 7.41 -5.44 -1.46
N GLU A 109 6.33 -6.22 -1.38
CA GLU A 109 4.96 -5.72 -1.60
C GLU A 109 4.54 -4.70 -0.55
N ARG A 110 4.77 -4.97 0.74
CA ARG A 110 4.49 -4.01 1.82
C ARG A 110 5.26 -2.71 1.64
N GLU A 111 6.53 -2.80 1.22
CA GLU A 111 7.32 -1.60 0.93
C GLU A 111 6.80 -0.82 -0.27
N ARG A 112 6.38 -1.50 -1.34
CA ARG A 112 5.72 -0.86 -2.50
C ARG A 112 4.45 -0.15 -2.06
N GLN A 113 3.60 -0.80 -1.27
CA GLN A 113 2.38 -0.19 -0.74
C GLN A 113 2.69 1.02 0.15
N ARG A 114 3.67 0.92 1.05
CA ARG A 114 4.09 2.02 1.93
C ARG A 114 4.67 3.20 1.15
N LYS A 115 5.50 2.94 0.13
CA LYS A 115 6.01 3.97 -0.77
C LYS A 115 4.88 4.62 -1.58
N GLY A 116 3.93 3.83 -2.06
CA GLY A 116 2.75 4.30 -2.77
C GLY A 116 1.85 5.20 -1.90
N SER A 117 1.57 4.80 -0.66
CA SER A 117 0.76 5.58 0.27
C SER A 117 1.46 6.88 0.68
N LEU A 118 2.78 6.83 0.91
CA LEU A 118 3.58 8.02 1.20
C LEU A 118 3.57 9.03 0.05
N ARG A 119 3.71 8.56 -1.21
CA ARG A 119 3.61 9.43 -2.40
C ARG A 119 2.24 10.10 -2.50
N ARG A 120 1.16 9.34 -2.27
CA ARG A 120 -0.21 9.89 -2.27
C ARG A 120 -0.39 10.95 -1.17
N LEU A 121 0.16 10.72 0.01
CA LEU A 121 0.12 11.67 1.12
C LEU A 121 0.90 12.96 0.79
N GLN A 122 2.09 12.83 0.22
CA GLN A 122 2.89 13.98 -0.21
C GLN A 122 2.19 14.79 -1.31
N ALA A 123 1.61 14.12 -2.30
CA ALA A 123 0.84 14.79 -3.36
C ALA A 123 -0.36 15.56 -2.79
N ARG A 124 -1.08 14.99 -1.81
CA ARG A 124 -2.16 15.71 -1.11
C ARG A 124 -1.63 16.93 -0.37
N GLN A 125 -0.56 16.79 0.41
CA GLN A 125 0.03 17.91 1.14
C GLN A 125 0.55 19.02 0.22
N GLN A 126 1.10 18.68 -0.95
CA GLN A 126 1.53 19.67 -1.95
C GLN A 126 0.33 20.44 -2.48
N LYS A 127 -0.73 19.73 -2.87
CA LYS A 127 -1.98 20.37 -3.33
C LYS A 127 -2.59 21.28 -2.25
N ASP A 128 -2.66 20.80 -1.01
CA ASP A 128 -3.19 21.59 0.11
C ASP A 128 -2.33 22.84 0.37
N ARG A 129 -1.00 22.75 0.21
CA ARG A 129 -0.10 23.91 0.31
C ARG A 129 -0.34 24.91 -0.82
N GLU A 130 -0.47 24.46 -2.06
CA GLU A 130 -0.76 25.32 -3.21
C GLU A 130 -2.09 26.04 -3.05
N GLU A 131 -3.14 25.33 -2.63
CA GLU A 131 -4.46 25.92 -2.34
C GLU A 131 -4.38 26.94 -1.19
N ASN A 132 -3.61 26.65 -0.14
CA ASN A 132 -3.44 27.56 0.98
C ASN A 132 -2.63 28.80 0.60
N VAL A 133 -1.59 28.67 -0.23
CA VAL A 133 -0.83 29.82 -0.77
C VAL A 133 -1.75 30.71 -1.60
N GLN A 134 -2.54 30.15 -2.52
CA GLN A 134 -3.50 30.93 -3.32
C GLN A 134 -4.53 31.66 -2.44
N ARG A 135 -4.99 31.00 -1.37
CA ARG A 135 -5.91 31.61 -0.41
C ARG A 135 -5.26 32.77 0.33
N LEU A 136 -4.02 32.59 0.81
CA LEU A 136 -3.27 33.63 1.52
C LEU A 136 -2.95 34.81 0.59
N ASP A 137 -2.63 34.56 -0.68
CA ASP A 137 -2.40 35.61 -1.69
C ASP A 137 -3.66 36.43 -1.93
N PHE A 138 -4.83 35.77 -1.99
CA PHE A 138 -6.12 36.45 -2.08
C PHE A 138 -6.45 37.24 -0.81
N GLU A 139 -6.21 36.68 0.38
CA GLU A 139 -6.42 37.36 1.66
C GLU A 139 -5.51 38.59 1.79
N ARG A 140 -4.24 38.48 1.38
CA ARG A 140 -3.29 39.62 1.34
C ARG A 140 -3.77 40.71 0.39
N LEU A 141 -4.35 40.34 -0.76
CA LEU A 141 -4.90 41.31 -1.70
C LEU A 141 -6.09 42.09 -1.12
N MET A 142 -6.83 41.48 -0.18
CA MET A 142 -7.97 42.09 0.50
C MET A 142 -7.56 42.97 1.70
N GLN A 143 -6.37 42.82 2.25
CA GLN A 143 -5.87 43.62 3.38
C GLN A 143 -5.46 45.04 2.95
N PRO A 144 -5.65 46.08 3.78
CA PRO A 144 -5.30 47.48 3.50
C PRO A 144 -3.76 47.73 3.41
N ASP A 145 -3.06 47.04 2.51
CA ASP A 145 -1.64 47.24 2.23
C ASP A 145 -1.44 48.32 1.17
N GLY A 146 -1.29 49.60 1.56
CA GLY A 146 -0.65 50.71 0.82
C GLY A 146 -1.05 51.01 -0.64
N LEU A 147 -1.89 50.17 -1.25
CA LEU A 147 -2.38 50.17 -2.61
C LEU A 147 -3.60 51.07 -2.66
N THR A 148 -3.68 51.90 -3.70
CA THR A 148 -4.89 52.67 -3.96
C THR A 148 -6.06 51.73 -4.24
N GLY A 149 -7.28 52.15 -3.88
CA GLY A 149 -8.48 51.33 -4.05
C GLY A 149 -8.71 50.83 -5.48
N ALA A 150 -8.35 51.63 -6.49
CA ALA A 150 -8.44 51.26 -7.90
C ALA A 150 -7.50 50.10 -8.27
N GLN A 151 -6.22 50.17 -7.87
CA GLN A 151 -5.23 49.11 -8.14
C GLN A 151 -5.63 47.77 -7.50
N ARG A 152 -6.27 47.82 -6.32
CA ARG A 152 -6.80 46.62 -5.67
C ARG A 152 -7.97 46.02 -6.45
N GLN A 153 -8.91 46.86 -6.89
CA GLN A 153 -10.06 46.40 -7.67
C GLN A 153 -9.62 45.72 -8.97
N GLU A 154 -8.62 46.26 -9.66
CA GLU A 154 -8.07 45.65 -10.88
C GLU A 154 -7.48 44.27 -10.61
N LYS A 155 -6.64 44.14 -9.58
CA LYS A 155 -6.04 42.84 -9.21
C LYS A 155 -7.09 41.82 -8.76
N VAL A 156 -8.11 42.24 -8.02
CA VAL A 156 -9.22 41.36 -7.63
C VAL A 156 -10.00 40.92 -8.87
N ALA A 157 -10.26 41.83 -9.81
CA ALA A 157 -10.93 41.50 -11.07
C ALA A 157 -10.14 40.49 -11.89
N GLN A 158 -8.81 40.63 -11.99
CA GLN A 158 -7.92 39.66 -12.64
C GLN A 158 -8.02 38.29 -11.98
N PHE A 159 -7.88 38.21 -10.66
CA PHE A 159 -8.01 36.96 -9.91
C PHE A 159 -9.36 36.27 -10.12
N VAL A 160 -10.46 37.04 -10.15
CA VAL A 160 -11.81 36.52 -10.40
C VAL A 160 -11.93 36.00 -11.84
N GLN A 161 -11.37 36.71 -12.82
CA GLN A 161 -11.36 36.28 -14.22
C GLN A 161 -10.58 34.96 -14.40
N GLU A 162 -9.37 34.88 -13.84
CA GLU A 162 -8.54 33.68 -13.87
C GLU A 162 -9.26 32.48 -13.23
N ARG A 163 -9.86 32.68 -12.05
CA ARG A 163 -10.63 31.63 -11.37
C ARG A 163 -11.85 31.19 -12.17
N LYS A 164 -12.53 32.11 -12.85
CA LYS A 164 -13.66 31.80 -13.74
C LYS A 164 -13.21 30.99 -14.94
N ALA A 165 -12.10 31.37 -15.58
CA ALA A 165 -11.50 30.64 -16.70
C ALA A 165 -11.08 29.23 -16.27
N GLN A 166 -10.43 29.10 -15.12
CA GLN A 166 -10.03 27.80 -14.57
C GLN A 166 -11.24 26.89 -14.27
N ARG A 167 -12.32 27.44 -13.69
CA ARG A 167 -13.57 26.68 -13.47
C ARG A 167 -14.19 26.21 -14.78
N ALA A 168 -14.21 27.06 -15.82
CA ALA A 168 -14.72 26.70 -17.13
C ALA A 168 -13.89 25.58 -17.77
N ALA A 169 -12.56 25.68 -17.72
CA ALA A 169 -11.67 24.63 -18.22
C ALA A 169 -11.84 23.31 -17.46
N ASN A 170 -11.96 23.36 -16.12
CA ASN A 170 -12.22 22.17 -15.31
C ASN A 170 -13.57 21.55 -15.62
N PHE A 171 -14.60 22.36 -15.86
CA PHE A 171 -15.91 21.89 -16.27
C PHE A 171 -15.84 21.18 -17.64
N GLN A 172 -15.21 21.79 -18.64
CA GLN A 172 -15.00 21.19 -19.96
C GLN A 172 -14.29 19.83 -19.85
N LYS A 173 -13.18 19.77 -19.12
CA LYS A 173 -12.46 18.50 -18.87
C LYS A 173 -13.35 17.46 -18.20
N SER A 174 -14.17 17.87 -17.23
CA SER A 174 -15.10 16.94 -16.57
C SER A 174 -16.19 16.43 -17.51
N CYS A 175 -16.68 17.27 -18.42
CA CYS A 175 -17.64 16.89 -19.45
C CYS A 175 -17.01 15.94 -20.47
N GLU A 176 -15.77 16.18 -20.90
CA GLU A 176 -15.01 15.30 -21.78
C GLU A 176 -14.84 13.91 -21.15
N VAL A 177 -14.37 13.84 -19.90
CA VAL A 177 -14.23 12.57 -19.17
C VAL A 177 -15.58 11.85 -19.02
N ALA A 178 -16.66 12.59 -18.75
CA ALA A 178 -17.99 12.00 -18.66
C ALA A 178 -18.50 11.47 -20.01
N ALA A 179 -18.22 12.18 -21.10
CA ALA A 179 -18.56 11.75 -22.45
C ALA A 179 -17.77 10.50 -22.85
N GLU A 180 -16.48 10.43 -22.51
CA GLU A 180 -15.63 9.26 -22.73
C GLU A 180 -16.14 8.02 -21.99
N LYS A 181 -16.49 8.16 -20.71
CA LYS A 181 -17.07 7.06 -19.92
C LYS A 181 -18.41 6.58 -20.50
N ARG A 182 -19.22 7.52 -21.00
CA ARG A 182 -20.48 7.19 -21.67
C ARG A 182 -20.22 6.40 -22.94
N LEU A 183 -19.26 6.82 -23.76
CA LEU A 183 -18.86 6.13 -24.98
C LEU A 183 -18.33 4.72 -24.66
N GLU A 184 -17.46 4.58 -23.67
CA GLU A 184 -16.95 3.29 -23.20
C GLU A 184 -18.08 2.35 -22.79
N SER A 185 -19.06 2.86 -22.02
CA SER A 185 -20.25 2.09 -21.64
C SER A 185 -21.09 1.68 -22.85
N MET A 186 -21.23 2.54 -23.86
CA MET A 186 -21.94 2.21 -25.11
C MET A 186 -21.21 1.13 -25.90
N VAL A 187 -19.88 1.17 -25.97
CA VAL A 187 -19.06 0.13 -26.64
C VAL A 187 -19.22 -1.21 -25.91
N ARG A 188 -19.21 -1.21 -24.57
CA ARG A 188 -19.49 -2.42 -23.78
C ARG A 188 -20.89 -2.96 -24.06
N LEU A 189 -21.90 -2.10 -24.09
CA LEU A 189 -23.27 -2.50 -24.43
C LEU A 189 -23.38 -3.05 -25.85
N TYR A 190 -22.66 -2.47 -26.81
CA TYR A 190 -22.63 -2.96 -28.18
C TYR A 190 -22.08 -4.39 -28.25
N HIS A 191 -20.98 -4.67 -27.55
CA HIS A 191 -20.39 -6.01 -27.51
C HIS A 191 -21.24 -7.01 -26.72
N ALA A 192 -21.96 -6.54 -25.69
CA ALA A 192 -22.91 -7.34 -24.92
C ALA A 192 -24.25 -7.54 -25.65
N ALA A 193 -24.55 -6.74 -26.68
CA ALA A 193 -25.78 -6.85 -27.45
C ALA A 193 -25.84 -8.14 -28.28
N GLU A 194 -24.70 -8.80 -28.53
CA GLU A 194 -24.65 -10.13 -29.14
C GLU A 194 -25.44 -11.17 -28.32
N ASP A 195 -25.51 -10.99 -26.99
CA ASP A 195 -26.24 -11.87 -26.09
C ASP A 195 -27.69 -11.44 -25.86
N PHE A 196 -28.14 -10.34 -26.49
CA PHE A 196 -29.51 -9.88 -26.30
C PHE A 196 -30.52 -10.82 -26.93
N ILE A 197 -31.63 -11.03 -26.22
CA ILE A 197 -32.72 -11.86 -26.67
C ILE A 197 -33.54 -11.07 -27.70
N THR A 198 -33.56 -11.55 -28.93
CA THR A 198 -34.43 -11.14 -30.02
C THR A 198 -35.53 -12.17 -30.21
N PHE A 199 -36.61 -11.80 -30.90
CA PHE A 199 -37.69 -12.76 -31.18
C PHE A 199 -37.22 -13.99 -31.98
N GLU A 200 -36.15 -13.85 -32.75
CA GLU A 200 -35.59 -14.92 -33.57
C GLU A 200 -34.72 -15.89 -32.77
N ASN A 201 -34.03 -15.42 -31.72
CA ASN A 201 -33.13 -16.24 -30.90
C ASN A 201 -33.75 -16.70 -29.57
N LEU A 202 -34.98 -16.26 -29.26
CA LEU A 202 -35.66 -16.52 -27.99
C LEU A 202 -35.79 -18.02 -27.71
N ASP A 203 -36.33 -18.79 -28.67
CA ASP A 203 -36.53 -20.23 -28.48
C ASP A 203 -35.19 -20.96 -28.31
N ALA A 204 -34.15 -20.55 -29.04
CA ALA A 204 -32.82 -21.14 -28.91
C ALA A 204 -32.21 -20.86 -27.53
N LYS A 205 -32.33 -19.62 -27.02
CA LYS A 205 -31.83 -19.25 -25.68
C LYS A 205 -32.62 -19.90 -24.55
N VAL A 206 -33.94 -20.05 -24.74
CA VAL A 206 -34.80 -20.78 -23.81
C VAL A 206 -34.37 -22.26 -23.75
N ASN A 207 -34.17 -22.90 -24.90
CA ASN A 207 -33.68 -24.27 -24.96
C ASN A 207 -32.29 -24.40 -24.36
N GLU A 208 -31.36 -23.50 -24.68
CA GLU A 208 -30.01 -23.45 -24.07
C GLU A 208 -30.10 -23.36 -22.54
N PHE A 209 -30.98 -22.51 -22.00
CA PHE A 209 -31.20 -22.40 -20.57
C PHE A 209 -31.72 -23.70 -19.94
N TYR A 210 -32.68 -24.36 -20.61
CA TYR A 210 -33.25 -25.64 -20.15
C TYR A 210 -32.26 -26.82 -20.27
N GLU A 211 -31.49 -26.87 -21.35
CA GLU A 211 -30.49 -27.90 -21.62
C GLU A 211 -29.23 -27.74 -20.75
N ALA A 212 -28.75 -26.50 -20.57
CA ALA A 212 -27.54 -26.21 -19.81
C ALA A 212 -27.75 -26.27 -18.29
N GLY A 213 -28.99 -26.13 -17.78
CA GLY A 213 -29.12 -25.78 -16.37
C GLY A 213 -30.49 -25.90 -15.73
N LEU A 214 -31.34 -26.86 -16.11
CA LEU A 214 -32.35 -27.40 -15.20
C LEU A 214 -31.82 -28.61 -14.42
N MET A 215 -30.54 -28.62 -14.10
CA MET A 215 -30.05 -29.45 -12.99
C MET A 215 -30.76 -28.97 -11.72
N PRO A 216 -31.50 -29.85 -11.00
CA PRO A 216 -32.25 -29.50 -9.79
C PRO A 216 -31.30 -29.27 -8.61
N GLY A 217 -30.48 -28.22 -8.72
CA GLY A 217 -29.39 -27.91 -7.82
C GLY A 217 -29.09 -26.42 -7.87
N LYS A 218 -30.12 -25.61 -7.55
CA LYS A 218 -30.04 -24.24 -7.03
C LYS A 218 -29.00 -23.33 -7.71
N VAL A 219 -29.49 -22.38 -8.51
CA VAL A 219 -28.83 -21.07 -8.63
C VAL A 219 -28.76 -20.48 -7.22
N TYR A 220 -27.70 -20.79 -6.48
CA TYR A 220 -27.46 -20.20 -5.18
C TYR A 220 -27.12 -18.74 -5.45
N VAL A 221 -28.06 -17.85 -5.15
CA VAL A 221 -27.71 -16.45 -5.00
C VAL A 221 -26.74 -16.41 -3.82
N PRO A 222 -25.47 -16.04 -4.04
CA PRO A 222 -24.48 -16.04 -2.97
C PRO A 222 -24.96 -15.09 -1.89
N THR A 223 -25.17 -15.61 -0.69
CA THR A 223 -25.55 -14.78 0.44
C THR A 223 -24.34 -13.98 0.92
N VAL A 224 -24.58 -12.91 1.68
CA VAL A 224 -23.49 -12.16 2.33
C VAL A 224 -22.64 -13.08 3.21
N GLN A 225 -23.25 -14.11 3.82
CA GLN A 225 -22.54 -15.09 4.63
C GLN A 225 -21.62 -15.96 3.78
N ASP A 226 -22.06 -16.38 2.59
CA ASP A 226 -21.22 -17.16 1.66
C ASP A 226 -20.03 -16.34 1.17
N MET A 227 -20.22 -15.06 0.83
CA MET A 227 -19.12 -14.17 0.44
C MET A 227 -18.10 -13.94 1.57
N VAL A 228 -18.58 -13.82 2.82
CA VAL A 228 -17.70 -13.65 3.99
C VAL A 228 -16.98 -14.95 4.32
N ALA A 229 -17.66 -16.09 4.21
CA ALA A 229 -17.06 -17.40 4.38
C ALA A 229 -15.99 -17.66 3.32
N GLU A 230 -16.27 -17.34 2.05
CA GLU A 230 -15.30 -17.42 0.96
C GLU A 230 -14.07 -16.54 1.22
N LEU A 231 -14.28 -15.30 1.69
CA LEU A 231 -13.19 -14.41 2.06
C LEU A 231 -12.36 -14.96 3.24
N ALA A 232 -13.01 -15.60 4.21
CA ALA A 232 -12.37 -16.17 5.39
C ALA A 232 -11.63 -17.48 5.09
N GLU A 233 -12.22 -18.36 4.29
CA GLU A 233 -11.68 -19.68 3.92
C GLU A 233 -10.53 -19.55 2.91
N ASN A 234 -10.70 -18.71 1.89
CA ASN A 234 -9.63 -18.43 0.94
C ASN A 234 -8.61 -17.44 1.51
N GLY A 235 -8.80 -16.91 2.72
CA GLY A 235 -7.90 -15.94 3.34
C GLY A 235 -7.72 -14.66 2.52
N GLY A 236 -8.74 -14.28 1.74
CA GLY A 236 -8.70 -13.19 0.77
C GLY A 236 -7.90 -13.50 -0.50
N GLN A 237 -7.53 -14.76 -0.74
CA GLN A 237 -6.97 -15.19 -2.03
C GLN A 237 -8.06 -15.16 -3.10
N VAL A 238 -7.71 -14.61 -4.25
CA VAL A 238 -8.58 -14.49 -5.42
C VAL A 238 -8.62 -15.84 -6.12
N SER A 239 -9.79 -16.34 -6.49
CA SER A 239 -9.90 -17.62 -7.18
C SER A 239 -9.10 -17.60 -8.49
N HIS A 240 -8.62 -18.75 -8.96
CA HIS A 240 -7.88 -18.80 -10.23
C HIS A 240 -8.73 -18.29 -11.40
N ALA A 241 -10.04 -18.58 -11.41
CA ALA A 241 -10.96 -18.08 -12.41
C ALA A 241 -11.04 -16.54 -12.40
N ASP A 242 -11.17 -15.94 -11.22
CA ASP A 242 -11.17 -14.48 -11.06
C ASP A 242 -9.81 -13.86 -11.44
N LEU A 243 -8.70 -14.55 -11.14
CA LEU A 243 -7.37 -14.10 -11.55
C LEU A 243 -7.24 -14.06 -13.08
N VAL A 244 -7.70 -15.11 -13.77
CA VAL A 244 -7.72 -15.15 -15.24
C VAL A 244 -8.62 -14.05 -15.80
N GLN A 245 -9.81 -13.85 -15.23
CA GLN A 245 -10.70 -12.77 -15.66
C GLN A 245 -10.05 -11.40 -15.46
N ARG A 246 -9.44 -11.14 -14.30
CA ARG A 246 -8.73 -9.88 -14.03
C ARG A 246 -7.53 -9.69 -14.94
N GLU A 247 -6.80 -10.76 -15.26
CA GLU A 247 -5.70 -10.70 -16.21
C GLU A 247 -6.20 -10.33 -17.61
N GLN A 248 -7.32 -10.91 -18.04
CA GLN A 248 -7.98 -10.57 -19.30
C GLN A 248 -8.42 -9.09 -19.31
N GLU A 249 -9.06 -8.62 -18.23
CA GLU A 249 -9.48 -7.22 -18.09
C GLU A 249 -8.29 -6.25 -18.12
N LEU A 250 -7.17 -6.63 -17.50
CA LEU A 250 -5.94 -5.83 -17.52
C LEU A 250 -5.30 -5.80 -18.91
N ARG A 251 -5.27 -6.94 -19.62
CA ARG A 251 -4.81 -7.00 -21.01
C ARG A 251 -5.68 -6.13 -21.90
N ASP A 252 -7.00 -6.26 -21.78
CA ASP A 252 -7.96 -5.45 -22.52
C ASP A 252 -7.76 -3.94 -22.25
N ALA A 253 -7.54 -3.56 -20.98
CA ALA A 253 -7.26 -2.18 -20.62
C ALA A 253 -5.92 -1.64 -21.18
N LEU A 254 -4.90 -2.49 -21.29
CA LEU A 254 -3.58 -2.11 -21.85
C LEU A 254 -3.59 -2.04 -23.38
N ASP A 255 -4.30 -2.96 -24.02
CA ASP A 255 -4.41 -3.04 -25.49
C ASP A 255 -5.50 -2.12 -26.04
N GLY A 256 -6.25 -1.44 -25.17
CA GLY A 256 -7.37 -0.58 -25.55
C GLY A 256 -8.54 -1.36 -26.16
N THR A 257 -8.67 -2.65 -25.82
CA THR A 257 -9.74 -3.56 -26.23
C THR A 257 -10.79 -3.76 -25.13
N VAL A 258 -11.88 -4.45 -25.46
CA VAL A 258 -12.97 -4.78 -24.52
C VAL A 258 -13.39 -6.23 -24.73
N SER A 259 -13.64 -6.97 -23.64
CA SER A 259 -14.27 -8.29 -23.65
C SER A 259 -13.57 -9.31 -24.55
N GLY A 260 -12.27 -9.53 -24.34
CA GLY A 260 -11.53 -10.57 -25.04
C GLY A 260 -11.02 -10.15 -26.41
N GLY A 261 -10.47 -8.94 -26.52
CA GLY A 261 -9.84 -8.45 -27.75
C GLY A 261 -10.80 -7.80 -28.75
N LYS A 262 -12.07 -7.55 -28.40
CA LYS A 262 -12.94 -6.75 -29.27
C LYS A 262 -12.50 -5.29 -29.25
N ILE A 263 -12.77 -4.57 -30.35
CA ILE A 263 -12.36 -3.18 -30.53
C ILE A 263 -12.88 -2.32 -29.37
N GLY A 264 -11.97 -1.70 -28.62
CA GLY A 264 -12.30 -0.77 -27.56
C GLY A 264 -12.21 0.69 -28.00
N MET A 265 -12.38 1.59 -27.03
CA MET A 265 -12.63 3.01 -27.29
C MET A 265 -11.44 3.73 -27.94
N GLU A 266 -10.21 3.33 -27.59
CA GLU A 266 -8.99 3.90 -28.19
C GLU A 266 -8.87 3.58 -29.68
N ALA A 267 -9.19 2.35 -30.07
CA ALA A 267 -9.18 1.94 -31.46
C ALA A 267 -10.30 2.62 -32.28
N VAL A 268 -11.46 2.91 -31.69
CA VAL A 268 -12.51 3.71 -32.33
C VAL A 268 -12.04 5.16 -32.54
N LYS A 269 -11.41 5.77 -31.53
CA LYS A 269 -10.85 7.12 -31.63
C LYS A 269 -9.76 7.21 -32.69
N ALA A 270 -8.84 6.24 -32.73
CA ALA A 270 -7.76 6.19 -33.73
C ALA A 270 -8.27 6.06 -35.18
N LYS A 271 -9.47 5.49 -35.39
CA LYS A 271 -10.12 5.45 -36.71
C LYS A 271 -10.86 6.74 -37.08
N SER A 272 -11.20 7.56 -36.08
CA SER A 272 -11.94 8.82 -36.27
C SER A 272 -11.04 10.06 -36.45
N SER A 273 -9.77 9.94 -36.09
CA SER A 273 -8.70 10.94 -36.30
C SER A 273 -8.02 10.74 -37.64
#